data_AF-A0A183N7M9-F1
#
_entry.id   AF-A0A183N7M9-F1
#
_cell.length_a   1.000
_cell.length_b   1.000
_cell.length_c   1.000
_cell.angle_alpha   90.00
_cell.angle_beta   90.00
_cell.angle_gamma   90.00
#
_symmetry.space_group_name_H-M   'P 1'
#
loop_
_entity.id
_entity.type
_entity.pdbx_description
1 polymer ?
#
loop_
_entity_poly.entity_id
_entity_poly.type
_entity_poly.pdbx_seq_one_letter_code
_entity_poly.pdbx_strand_id
1 'polypeptide(L)'
;MEDVRTKREADTASDHHLLIAKMKLKLKKHWTVRRTISQNFNTAFLQDTDKLNKFKIGLSNKLQAFHDLLNGERTTMESNWKEIKETITSKCHEVLGHKKHHHKKCITVDTLDKI
;
A
#
# COMPACT_ATOMS: atom_id res chain seq x y z
N MET A 1 46.50 -38.75 2.95
CA MET A 1 45.94 -37.98 4.09
C MET A 1 45.31 -36.75 3.49
N GLU A 2 44.01 -36.79 3.25
CA GLU A 2 43.27 -35.66 2.69
C GLU A 2 42.05 -35.42 3.57
N ASP A 3 42.01 -34.20 4.10
CA ASP A 3 41.07 -33.68 5.06
C ASP A 3 39.94 -32.98 4.30
N VAL A 4 38.73 -33.55 4.32
CA VAL A 4 37.54 -32.98 3.68
C VAL A 4 36.68 -32.32 4.75
N ARG A 5 36.80 -30.99 4.85
CA ARG A 5 35.92 -30.14 5.67
C ARG A 5 34.54 -30.03 5.00
N THR A 6 33.52 -30.61 5.61
CA THR A 6 32.11 -30.34 5.28
C THR A 6 31.58 -29.22 6.19
N LYS A 7 31.34 -28.03 5.61
CA LYS A 7 30.59 -26.96 6.26
C LYS A 7 29.10 -27.32 6.17
N ARG A 8 28.44 -27.52 7.31
CA ARG A 8 26.97 -27.54 7.38
C ARG A 8 26.47 -26.11 7.57
N GLU A 9 25.96 -25.53 6.50
CA GLU A 9 25.09 -24.38 6.55
C GLU A 9 23.68 -24.91 6.89
N ALA A 10 23.14 -24.51 8.02
CA ALA A 10 21.80 -24.93 8.44
C ALA A 10 20.78 -24.07 7.69
N ASP A 11 20.31 -24.56 6.54
CA ASP A 11 19.07 -24.08 5.93
C ASP A 11 17.91 -24.50 6.84
N THR A 12 17.48 -23.61 7.73
CA THR A 12 16.17 -23.73 8.39
C THR A 12 15.08 -23.41 7.37
N ALA A 13 14.83 -24.35 6.47
CA ALA A 13 13.57 -24.45 5.75
C ALA A 13 12.47 -24.66 6.80
N SER A 14 11.51 -23.74 6.87
CA SER A 14 10.34 -23.91 7.73
C SER A 14 9.51 -25.09 7.21
N ASP A 15 9.18 -26.04 8.08
CA ASP A 15 8.29 -27.20 7.79
C ASP A 15 6.83 -26.78 7.48
N HIS A 16 6.58 -25.50 7.25
CA HIS A 16 5.26 -24.96 6.96
C HIS A 16 4.99 -25.03 5.45
N HIS A 17 4.09 -25.91 5.04
CA HIS A 17 3.60 -25.97 3.68
C HIS A 17 2.73 -24.73 3.36
N LEU A 18 3.17 -23.94 2.38
CA LEU A 18 2.40 -22.84 1.83
C LEU A 18 1.14 -23.40 1.13
N LEU A 19 -0.03 -23.17 1.71
CA LEU A 19 -1.31 -23.49 1.09
C LEU A 19 -1.78 -22.32 0.22
N ILE A 20 -1.89 -22.55 -1.08
CA ILE A 20 -2.38 -21.57 -2.07
C ILE A 20 -3.76 -22.04 -2.55
N ALA A 21 -4.79 -21.27 -2.24
CA ALA A 21 -6.14 -21.50 -2.78
C ALA A 21 -6.38 -20.63 -4.03
N LYS A 22 -6.92 -21.23 -5.09
CA LYS A 22 -7.28 -20.55 -6.33
C LYS A 22 -8.78 -20.28 -6.35
N MET A 23 -9.19 -19.02 -6.36
CA MET A 23 -10.60 -18.60 -6.38
C MET A 23 -10.96 -17.90 -7.70
N LYS A 24 -12.20 -18.10 -8.16
CA LYS A 24 -12.77 -17.46 -9.35
C LYS A 24 -13.90 -16.52 -8.95
N LEU A 25 -13.71 -15.22 -9.13
CA LEU A 25 -14.69 -14.17 -8.81
C LEU A 25 -15.11 -13.42 -10.07
N LYS A 26 -16.41 -13.11 -10.21
CA LYS A 26 -16.93 -12.21 -11.26
C LYS A 26 -17.01 -10.79 -10.70
N LEU A 27 -16.11 -9.91 -11.14
CA LEU A 27 -16.12 -8.49 -10.75
C LEU A 27 -16.95 -7.69 -11.74
N LYS A 28 -17.99 -7.00 -11.28
CA LYS A 28 -18.76 -6.03 -12.07
C LYS A 28 -18.21 -4.64 -11.81
N LYS A 29 -17.65 -3.99 -12.84
CA LYS A 29 -17.22 -2.58 -12.76
C LYS A 29 -18.49 -1.71 -12.68
N HIS A 30 -18.80 -1.20 -11.51
CA HIS A 30 -19.76 -0.12 -11.39
C HIS A 30 -19.01 1.19 -11.69
N TRP A 31 -19.43 1.92 -12.72
CA TRP A 31 -19.02 3.31 -12.85
C TRP A 31 -19.88 4.12 -11.90
N THR A 32 -19.55 4.09 -10.61
CA THR A 32 -20.00 5.19 -9.74
C THR A 32 -19.39 6.45 -10.30
N VAL A 33 -20.22 7.47 -10.56
CA VAL A 33 -19.80 8.88 -10.52
C VAL A 33 -19.38 9.14 -9.06
N ARG A 34 -18.30 8.51 -8.65
CA ARG A 34 -17.71 8.70 -7.35
C ARG A 34 -16.88 9.93 -7.56
N ARG A 35 -17.38 11.05 -7.04
CA ARG A 35 -16.55 12.17 -6.60
C ARG A 35 -15.64 11.67 -5.46
N THR A 36 -14.88 10.61 -5.70
CA THR A 36 -13.64 10.37 -4.98
C THR A 36 -12.79 11.51 -5.47
N ILE A 37 -12.52 12.47 -4.62
CA ILE A 37 -11.36 13.32 -4.83
C ILE A 37 -10.24 12.31 -5.07
N SER A 38 -9.76 12.18 -6.31
CA SER A 38 -8.52 11.47 -6.60
C SER A 38 -7.48 12.28 -5.85
N GLN A 39 -7.32 11.95 -4.57
CA GLN A 39 -6.39 12.61 -3.69
C GLN A 39 -5.06 12.11 -4.15
N ASN A 40 -4.47 12.86 -5.08
CA ASN A 40 -3.14 12.61 -5.54
C ASN A 40 -2.25 12.67 -4.29
N PHE A 41 -1.71 11.53 -3.92
CA PHE A 41 -0.71 11.45 -2.86
C PHE A 41 0.59 12.04 -3.38
N ASN A 42 1.40 12.59 -2.48
CA ASN A 42 2.70 13.09 -2.88
C ASN A 42 3.65 11.91 -3.16
N THR A 43 3.91 11.64 -4.44
CA THR A 43 4.78 10.54 -4.88
C THR A 43 6.26 10.78 -4.60
N ALA A 44 6.68 12.01 -4.30
CA ALA A 44 8.06 12.32 -3.94
C ALA A 44 8.50 11.59 -2.65
N PHE A 45 7.56 11.28 -1.75
CA PHE A 45 7.83 10.50 -0.54
C PHE A 45 8.27 9.06 -0.81
N LEU A 46 7.94 8.52 -1.99
CA LEU A 46 8.36 7.17 -2.39
C LEU A 46 9.79 7.13 -2.94
N GLN A 47 10.41 8.29 -3.21
CA GLN A 47 11.81 8.37 -3.64
C GLN A 47 12.79 8.28 -2.46
N ASP A 48 12.32 8.60 -1.26
CA ASP A 48 13.08 8.44 -0.01
C ASP A 48 12.99 6.97 0.43
N THR A 49 14.12 6.26 0.32
CA THR A 49 14.19 4.81 0.56
C THR A 49 13.85 4.45 2.01
N ASP A 50 14.21 5.29 2.99
CA ASP A 50 13.93 5.02 4.40
C ASP A 50 12.44 5.20 4.70
N LYS A 51 11.83 6.26 4.17
CA LYS A 51 10.38 6.48 4.29
C LYS A 51 9.58 5.41 3.56
N LEU A 52 10.03 4.98 2.38
CA LEU A 52 9.42 3.89 1.62
C LEU A 52 9.46 2.56 2.41
N ASN A 53 10.60 2.22 3.00
CA ASN A 53 10.74 1.01 3.80
C ASN A 53 9.85 1.05 5.05
N LYS A 54 9.80 2.19 5.75
CA LYS A 54 8.90 2.38 6.89
C LYS A 54 7.42 2.27 6.50
N PHE A 55 7.04 2.81 5.34
CA PHE A 55 5.69 2.64 4.79
C PHE A 55 5.37 1.17 4.53
N LYS A 56 6.28 0.46 3.84
CA LYS A 56 6.13 -0.96 3.51
C LYS A 56 5.95 -1.81 4.77
N ILE A 57 6.82 -1.65 5.76
CA ILE A 57 6.75 -2.38 7.03
C ILE A 57 5.44 -2.07 7.76
N GLY A 58 5.08 -0.78 7.89
CA GLY A 58 3.87 -0.38 8.59
C GLY A 58 2.59 -0.89 7.92
N LEU A 59 2.57 -0.95 6.58
CA LEU A 59 1.46 -1.51 5.82
C LEU A 59 1.40 -3.04 5.97
N SER A 60 2.53 -3.73 5.83
CA SER A 60 2.61 -5.18 6.00
C SER A 60 2.15 -5.63 7.39
N ASN A 61 2.61 -4.96 8.45
CA ASN A 61 2.22 -5.29 9.82
C ASN A 61 0.72 -5.13 10.04
N LYS A 62 0.12 -4.06 9.49
CA LYS A 62 -1.31 -3.78 9.66
C LYS A 62 -2.18 -4.75 8.85
N LEU A 63 -1.75 -5.13 7.64
CA LEU A 63 -2.42 -6.16 6.84
C LEU A 63 -2.28 -7.57 7.43
N GLN A 64 -1.16 -7.87 8.09
CA GLN A 64 -0.98 -9.14 8.81
C GLN A 64 -1.97 -9.25 9.98
N ALA A 65 -2.03 -8.22 10.83
CA ALA A 65 -3.01 -8.15 11.91
C ALA A 65 -4.46 -8.25 11.38
N PHE A 66 -4.70 -7.69 10.19
CA PHE A 66 -5.98 -7.78 9.51
C PHE A 66 -6.33 -9.21 9.07
N HIS A 67 -5.38 -9.94 8.51
CA HIS A 67 -5.55 -11.34 8.15
C HIS A 67 -5.83 -12.23 9.38
N ASP A 68 -5.15 -11.97 10.49
CA ASP A 68 -5.35 -12.71 11.73
C ASP A 68 -6.77 -12.46 12.31
N LEU A 69 -7.28 -11.23 12.19
CA LEU A 69 -8.66 -10.86 12.55
C LEU A 69 -9.70 -11.54 11.65
N LEU A 70 -9.47 -11.53 10.33
CA LEU A 70 -10.37 -12.14 9.34
C LEU A 70 -10.51 -13.65 9.47
N ASN A 71 -9.50 -14.34 9.99
CA ASN A 71 -9.56 -15.79 10.20
C ASN A 71 -10.43 -16.18 11.39
N GLY A 72 -10.80 -15.24 12.28
CA GLY A 72 -11.63 -15.47 13.45
C GLY A 72 -13.12 -15.18 13.28
N GLU A 73 -13.51 -14.36 12.30
CA GLU A 73 -14.88 -13.84 12.17
C GLU A 73 -15.50 -14.15 10.80
N ARG A 74 -16.76 -14.62 10.76
CA ARG A 74 -17.52 -14.80 9.50
C ARG A 74 -18.01 -13.45 8.97
N THR A 75 -17.08 -12.57 8.63
CA THR A 75 -17.38 -11.29 7.97
C THR A 75 -17.65 -11.51 6.48
N THR A 76 -18.46 -10.64 5.88
CA THR A 76 -18.79 -10.76 4.44
C THR A 76 -17.58 -10.33 3.61
N MET A 77 -17.38 -10.94 2.44
CA MET A 77 -16.27 -10.56 1.53
C MET A 77 -16.28 -9.05 1.21
N GLU A 78 -17.45 -8.43 1.19
CA GLU A 78 -17.62 -7.00 0.95
C GLU A 78 -17.12 -6.14 2.13
N SER A 79 -17.41 -6.50 3.38
CA SER A 79 -16.88 -5.78 4.55
C SER A 79 -15.36 -5.88 4.60
N ASN A 80 -14.81 -7.06 4.27
CA ASN A 80 -13.36 -7.30 4.27
C ASN A 80 -12.66 -6.44 3.22
N TRP A 81 -13.24 -6.36 2.03
CA TRP A 81 -12.73 -5.50 0.96
C TRP A 81 -12.80 -4.01 1.31
N LYS A 82 -13.86 -3.60 2.02
CA LYS A 82 -14.00 -2.21 2.49
C LYS A 82 -12.88 -1.86 3.49
N GLU A 83 -12.62 -2.74 4.44
CA GLU A 83 -11.65 -2.48 5.50
C GLU A 83 -10.19 -2.49 5.02
N ILE A 84 -9.84 -3.38 4.07
CA ILE A 84 -8.54 -3.35 3.38
C ILE A 84 -8.33 -2.00 2.69
N LYS A 85 -9.36 -1.53 1.98
CA LYS A 85 -9.31 -0.26 1.25
C LYS A 85 -9.14 0.93 2.18
N GLU A 86 -9.85 0.95 3.31
CA GLU A 86 -9.73 1.98 4.34
C GLU A 86 -8.34 1.95 5.00
N THR A 87 -7.82 0.77 5.30
CA THR A 87 -6.48 0.57 5.88
C THR A 87 -5.38 1.12 4.98
N ILE A 88 -5.40 0.75 3.68
CA ILE A 88 -4.44 1.25 2.69
C ILE A 88 -4.56 2.77 2.56
N THR A 89 -5.79 3.29 2.44
CA THR A 89 -6.03 4.74 2.27
C THR A 89 -5.51 5.53 3.47
N SER A 90 -5.79 5.08 4.69
CA SER A 90 -5.33 5.69 5.92
C SER A 90 -3.80 5.73 6.01
N LYS A 91 -3.12 4.63 5.67
CA LYS A 91 -1.65 4.60 5.72
C LYS A 91 -1.01 5.49 4.64
N CYS A 92 -1.63 5.56 3.46
CA CYS A 92 -1.21 6.49 2.41
C CYS A 92 -1.36 7.95 2.85
N HIS A 93 -2.44 8.32 3.56
CA HIS A 93 -2.56 9.67 4.13
C HIS A 93 -1.49 9.98 5.16
N GLU A 94 -1.23 9.05 6.07
CA GLU A 94 -0.27 9.23 7.16
C GLU A 94 1.16 9.44 6.64
N VAL A 95 1.56 8.68 5.61
CA VAL A 95 2.96 8.69 5.15
C VAL A 95 3.19 9.56 3.91
N LEU A 96 2.28 9.51 2.93
CA LEU A 96 2.44 10.25 1.67
C LEU A 96 1.79 11.63 1.72
N GLY A 97 0.76 11.80 2.55
CA GLY A 97 -0.02 13.03 2.62
C GLY A 97 -0.66 13.43 1.29
N HIS A 98 -1.36 14.57 1.28
CA HIS A 98 -1.92 15.11 0.04
C HIS A 98 -0.87 15.86 -0.76
N LYS A 99 -0.92 15.70 -2.08
CA LYS A 99 -0.19 16.58 -2.99
C LYS A 99 -0.72 18.00 -2.81
N LYS A 100 0.14 18.90 -2.34
CA LYS A 100 -0.18 20.33 -2.27
C LYS A 100 -0.26 20.86 -3.71
N HIS A 101 -1.39 21.45 -4.06
CA HIS A 101 -1.50 22.25 -5.27
C HIS A 101 -0.80 23.58 -5.01
N HIS A 102 0.40 23.76 -5.56
CA HIS A 102 0.97 25.09 -5.65
C HIS A 102 0.14 25.85 -6.68
N HIS A 103 -0.74 26.74 -6.21
CA HIS A 103 -1.31 27.74 -7.09
C HIS A 103 -0.16 28.57 -7.66
N LYS A 104 0.01 28.55 -8.99
CA LYS A 104 0.79 29.60 -9.65
C LYS A 104 0.10 30.92 -9.32
N LYS A 105 0.84 31.90 -8.81
CA LYS A 105 0.35 33.27 -8.65
C LYS A 105 -0.16 33.70 -10.02
N CYS A 106 -1.46 33.97 -10.15
CA CYS A 106 -2.00 34.50 -11.40
C CYS A 106 -1.21 35.75 -11.76
N ILE A 107 -0.87 35.90 -13.04
CA ILE A 107 -0.26 37.11 -13.57
C ILE A 107 -1.24 38.25 -13.26
N THR A 108 -0.80 39.25 -12.52
CA THR A 108 -1.60 40.44 -12.18
C THR A 108 -1.90 41.22 -13.45
N VAL A 109 -3.06 41.89 -13.50
CA VAL A 109 -3.47 42.72 -14.65
C VAL A 109 -2.39 43.74 -15.02
N ASP A 110 -1.70 44.31 -14.02
CA ASP A 110 -0.57 45.23 -14.20
C ASP A 110 0.62 44.67 -14.99
N THR A 111 0.75 43.34 -15.08
CA THR A 111 1.79 42.66 -15.86
C THR A 111 1.31 42.33 -17.27
N LEU A 112 0.00 42.19 -17.47
CA LEU A 112 -0.63 42.01 -18.78
C LEU A 112 -0.69 43.34 -19.56
N ASP A 113 -0.88 44.46 -18.85
CA ASP A 113 -0.95 45.82 -19.41
C ASP A 113 0.40 46.34 -19.95
N LYS A 114 1.49 45.60 -19.69
CA LYS A 114 2.86 45.92 -20.13
C LYS A 114 3.38 45.03 -21.27
N ILE A 115 2.54 44.14 -21.80
CA ILE A 115 2.82 43.30 -22.98
C ILE A 115 2.00 43.85 -24.14
#